data_AF-A0A2N3F2L1-F1
#
_entry.id   AF-A0A2N3F2L1-F1
#
_cell.length_a   1.000
_cell.length_b   1.000
_cell.length_c   1.000
_cell.angle_alpha   90.00
_cell.angle_beta   90.00
_cell.angle_gamma   90.00
#
_symmetry.space_group_name_H-M   'P 1'
#
loop_
_entity.id
_entity.type
_entity.pdbx_description
1 polymer ?
#
loop_
_entity_poly.entity_id
_entity_poly.type
_entity_poly.pdbx_seq_one_letter_code
_entity_poly.pdbx_strand_id
1 'polypeptide(L)'
;VNLTLFVSLATALAVLMPASRRQTLLWGWLVSLVPLGLFLIPSNNPSGWAVTGVGTAFLALLGWFECTGKRRWALGALYMVGIVMAAGARADGAIYAAGATIVASILTVLLRREWFLRAILPLVGLAVAGLLFLPSTQAGVGVHGFQGGGTVAVVAPGEAAVANAGGIALAAYNLLMLPYLWTGVWGTWALGWFDVVLPTIVPWAAGAAFIVVGFAGFGLLTKRKAVAITGVVAVLVVLPVYVLTAGGDAVGGAVQPRYLLPLIVLLALLLVTAPAGSRTVRFTRIQTFLIVGALALANLVALEVNIRRYVTGADRQGLNLDAGLEWWWPHLPVGPMAVWLIGSTSFVALLAVLWPELRRKVVAP
;
A
#
# COMPACT_ATOMS: atom_id res chain seq x y z
N VAL A 1 5.82 11.86 13.95
CA VAL A 1 6.27 10.50 14.34
C VAL A 1 6.12 9.51 13.19
N ASN A 2 4.91 9.27 12.66
CA ASN A 2 4.66 8.24 11.65
C ASN A 2 5.47 8.42 10.35
N LEU A 3 5.56 9.64 9.83
CA LEU A 3 6.41 9.95 8.66
C LEU A 3 7.89 9.61 8.92
N THR A 4 8.43 10.05 10.06
CA THR A 4 9.81 9.78 10.45
C THR A 4 10.06 8.28 10.55
N LEU A 5 9.11 7.54 11.12
CA LEU A 5 9.19 6.08 11.26
C LEU A 5 9.24 5.39 9.89
N PHE A 6 8.32 5.73 8.97
CA PHE A 6 8.32 5.19 7.61
C PHE A 6 9.62 5.50 6.87
N VAL A 7 10.06 6.76 6.86
CA VAL A 7 11.28 7.18 6.16
C VAL A 7 12.51 6.48 6.74
N SER A 8 12.58 6.35 8.07
CA SER A 8 13.70 5.67 8.75
C SER A 8 13.74 4.18 8.39
N LEU A 9 12.59 3.49 8.41
CA LEU A 9 12.50 2.07 8.05
C LEU A 9 12.80 1.84 6.56
N ALA A 10 12.22 2.65 5.67
CA ALA A 10 12.48 2.56 4.24
C ALA A 10 13.97 2.82 3.91
N THR A 11 14.59 3.79 4.59
CA THR A 11 16.02 4.09 4.44
C THR A 11 16.88 2.95 5.00
N ALA A 12 16.57 2.45 6.19
CA ALA A 12 17.27 1.31 6.79
C ALA A 12 17.20 0.08 5.89
N LEU A 13 16.03 -0.21 5.30
CA LEU A 13 15.87 -1.27 4.30
C LEU A 13 16.70 -0.99 3.05
N ALA A 14 16.70 0.23 2.51
CA ALA A 14 17.49 0.56 1.31
C ALA A 14 19.01 0.38 1.52
N VAL A 15 19.50 0.66 2.74
CA VAL A 15 20.90 0.44 3.13
C VAL A 15 21.18 -1.05 3.38
N LEU A 16 20.29 -1.71 4.13
CA LEU A 16 20.46 -3.09 4.57
C LEU A 16 20.02 -4.13 3.54
N MET A 17 19.36 -3.80 2.44
CA MET A 17 18.97 -4.78 1.41
C MET A 17 19.97 -4.87 0.26
N PRO A 18 20.19 -6.06 -0.32
CA PRO A 18 21.09 -6.23 -1.46
C PRO A 18 20.77 -5.25 -2.58
N ALA A 19 21.78 -4.79 -3.31
CA ALA A 19 21.59 -3.81 -4.40
C ALA A 19 20.60 -4.31 -5.46
N SER A 20 20.53 -5.64 -5.68
CA SER A 20 19.55 -6.30 -6.56
C SER A 20 18.09 -6.10 -6.14
N ARG A 21 17.84 -5.77 -4.87
CA ARG A 21 16.49 -5.56 -4.31
C ARG A 21 16.08 -4.10 -4.21
N ARG A 22 16.96 -3.15 -4.54
CA ARG A 22 16.64 -1.71 -4.50
C ARG A 22 15.45 -1.38 -5.38
N GLN A 23 15.38 -1.92 -6.59
CA GLN A 23 14.24 -1.68 -7.48
C GLN A 23 12.94 -2.26 -6.94
N THR A 24 12.98 -3.39 -6.24
CA THR A 24 11.80 -3.95 -5.58
C THR A 24 11.26 -3.00 -4.52
N LEU A 25 12.14 -2.48 -3.66
CA LEU A 25 11.78 -1.50 -2.64
C LEU A 25 11.23 -0.22 -3.29
N LEU A 26 11.97 0.35 -4.24
CA LEU A 26 11.63 1.66 -4.81
C LEU A 26 10.35 1.60 -5.64
N TRP A 27 10.24 0.68 -6.61
CA TRP A 27 9.05 0.59 -7.42
C TRP A 27 7.83 0.22 -6.59
N GLY A 28 7.96 -0.78 -5.70
CA GLY A 28 6.84 -1.24 -4.88
C GLY A 28 6.23 -0.14 -4.02
N TRP A 29 7.06 0.71 -3.39
CA TRP A 29 6.56 1.87 -2.66
C TRP A 29 6.01 2.97 -3.58
N LEU A 30 6.73 3.35 -4.63
CA LEU A 30 6.34 4.48 -5.48
C LEU A 30 4.96 4.29 -6.12
N VAL A 31 4.65 3.10 -6.64
CA VAL A 31 3.41 2.87 -7.39
C VAL A 31 2.19 2.54 -6.51
N SER A 32 2.41 2.29 -5.22
CA SER A 32 1.33 1.91 -4.29
C SER A 32 0.95 3.03 -3.31
N LEU A 33 1.83 4.01 -3.08
CA LEU A 33 1.60 5.04 -2.06
C LEU A 33 0.83 6.27 -2.56
N VAL A 34 0.84 6.57 -3.86
CA VAL A 34 0.19 7.79 -4.37
C VAL A 34 -1.26 7.51 -4.77
N PRO A 35 -2.25 8.30 -4.31
CA PRO A 35 -2.19 9.34 -3.28
C PRO A 35 -2.50 8.83 -1.86
N LEU A 36 -3.22 7.70 -1.72
CA LEU A 36 -3.80 7.29 -0.45
C LEU A 36 -2.74 6.95 0.62
N GLY A 37 -1.66 6.27 0.23
CA GLY A 37 -0.56 5.97 1.16
C GLY A 37 0.16 7.22 1.66
N LEU A 38 0.39 8.21 0.79
CA LEU A 38 0.97 9.50 1.16
C LEU A 38 0.04 10.34 2.02
N PHE A 39 -1.28 10.14 1.91
CA PHE A 39 -2.25 10.73 2.83
C PHE A 39 -2.25 10.03 4.20
N LEU A 40 -2.23 8.69 4.22
CA LEU A 40 -2.39 7.90 5.45
C LEU A 40 -1.12 7.81 6.31
N ILE A 41 0.05 7.58 5.72
CA ILE A 41 1.30 7.36 6.46
C ILE A 41 1.66 8.54 7.38
N PRO A 42 1.63 9.81 6.93
CA PRO A 42 1.96 10.92 7.82
C PRO A 42 0.83 11.29 8.80
N SER A 43 -0.38 10.77 8.61
CA SER A 43 -1.55 11.03 9.45
C SER A 43 -1.54 10.26 10.78
N ASN A 44 -2.54 10.48 11.64
CA ASN A 44 -2.79 9.69 12.84
C ASN A 44 -3.62 8.41 12.56
N ASN A 45 -3.87 8.07 11.29
CA ASN A 45 -4.65 6.90 10.93
C ASN A 45 -3.84 5.60 11.17
N PRO A 46 -4.41 4.60 11.87
CA PRO A 46 -3.70 3.34 12.15
C PRO A 46 -3.32 2.55 10.89
N SER A 47 -4.02 2.74 9.76
CA SER A 47 -3.64 2.13 8.48
C SER A 47 -2.23 2.53 8.03
N GLY A 48 -1.71 3.69 8.43
CA GLY A 48 -0.32 4.08 8.13
C GLY A 48 0.72 3.13 8.73
N TRP A 49 0.47 2.62 9.94
CA TRP A 49 1.32 1.61 10.59
C TRP A 49 1.17 0.24 9.94
N ALA A 50 -0.06 -0.16 9.56
CA ALA A 50 -0.29 -1.40 8.83
C ALA A 50 0.44 -1.43 7.49
N VAL A 51 0.34 -0.35 6.70
CA VAL A 51 1.05 -0.21 5.41
C VAL A 51 2.56 -0.28 5.60
N THR A 52 3.10 0.54 6.51
CA THR A 52 4.54 0.59 6.79
C THR A 52 5.05 -0.76 7.29
N GLY A 53 4.34 -1.38 8.23
CA GLY A 53 4.71 -2.63 8.86
C GLY A 53 4.69 -3.82 7.90
N VAL A 54 3.64 -3.97 7.09
CA VAL A 54 3.52 -5.07 6.11
C VAL A 54 4.62 -4.98 5.05
N GLY A 55 4.84 -3.80 4.46
CA GLY A 55 5.91 -3.62 3.48
C GLY A 55 7.30 -3.82 4.07
N THR A 56 7.53 -3.35 5.30
CA THR A 56 8.78 -3.56 6.04
C THR A 56 9.01 -5.04 6.34
N ALA A 57 8.00 -5.74 6.87
CA ALA A 57 8.11 -7.15 7.20
C ALA A 57 8.45 -8.00 5.97
N PHE A 58 7.77 -7.77 4.85
CA PHE A 58 8.06 -8.48 3.59
C PHE A 58 9.51 -8.28 3.13
N LEU A 59 9.93 -7.01 3.01
CA LEU A 59 11.26 -6.64 2.50
C LEU A 59 12.39 -7.11 3.44
N ALA A 60 12.19 -6.93 4.75
CA ALA A 60 13.15 -7.33 5.77
C ALA A 60 13.32 -8.84 5.83
N LEU A 61 12.22 -9.60 5.75
CA LEU A 61 12.27 -11.07 5.77
C LEU A 61 12.90 -11.64 4.50
N LEU A 62 12.62 -11.04 3.33
CA LEU A 62 13.32 -11.38 2.10
C LEU A 62 14.84 -11.22 2.26
N GLY A 63 15.26 -10.07 2.81
CA GLY A 63 16.66 -9.81 3.14
C GLY A 63 17.25 -10.75 4.20
N TRP A 64 16.47 -11.16 5.20
CA TRP A 64 16.88 -12.13 6.24
C TRP A 64 17.30 -13.47 5.64
N PHE A 65 16.56 -13.95 4.63
CA PHE A 65 16.91 -15.20 3.95
C PHE A 65 18.10 -15.06 3.00
N GLU A 66 18.25 -13.90 2.36
CA GLU A 66 19.24 -13.65 1.31
C GLU A 66 20.60 -13.15 1.81
N CYS A 67 20.65 -12.48 2.96
CA CYS A 67 21.88 -11.90 3.51
C CYS A 67 22.57 -12.83 4.53
N THR A 68 23.86 -12.55 4.77
CA THR A 68 24.68 -13.21 5.80
C THR A 68 25.26 -12.17 6.78
N GLY A 69 25.85 -12.64 7.88
CA GLY A 69 26.53 -11.79 8.86
C GLY A 69 25.62 -10.83 9.65
N LYS A 70 26.19 -9.69 10.09
CA LYS A 70 25.49 -8.68 10.94
C LYS A 70 24.27 -8.07 10.24
N ARG A 71 24.38 -7.84 8.94
CA ARG A 71 23.32 -7.30 8.07
C ARG A 71 22.04 -8.13 8.16
N ARG A 72 22.19 -9.45 8.18
CA ARG A 72 21.07 -10.39 8.33
C ARG A 72 20.30 -10.15 9.62
N TRP A 73 20.99 -10.05 10.75
CA TRP A 73 20.36 -9.82 12.06
C TRP A 73 19.67 -8.46 12.16
N ALA A 74 20.24 -7.42 11.58
CA ALA A 74 19.59 -6.12 11.48
C ALA A 74 18.26 -6.20 10.69
N LEU A 75 18.24 -6.94 9.57
CA LEU A 75 17.01 -7.20 8.82
C LEU A 75 16.03 -8.07 9.62
N GLY A 76 16.50 -9.04 10.38
CA GLY A 76 15.65 -9.82 11.28
C GLY A 76 14.97 -8.97 12.35
N ALA A 77 15.68 -7.98 12.91
CA ALA A 77 15.10 -7.01 13.84
C ALA A 77 14.06 -6.11 13.15
N LEU A 78 14.36 -5.60 11.95
CA LEU A 78 13.41 -4.82 11.15
C LEU A 78 12.14 -5.61 10.79
N TYR A 79 12.29 -6.92 10.52
CA TYR A 79 11.16 -7.80 10.31
C TYR A 79 10.25 -7.84 11.53
N MET A 80 10.80 -8.04 12.73
CA MET A 80 10.01 -8.04 13.97
C MET A 80 9.35 -6.69 14.24
N VAL A 81 10.03 -5.58 13.97
CA VAL A 81 9.43 -4.24 14.04
C VAL A 81 8.25 -4.13 13.08
N GLY A 82 8.40 -4.60 11.83
CA GLY A 82 7.32 -4.62 10.85
C GLY A 82 6.12 -5.46 11.29
N ILE A 83 6.35 -6.63 11.89
CA ILE A 83 5.30 -7.48 12.47
C ILE A 83 4.55 -6.74 13.58
N VAL A 84 5.26 -6.20 14.57
CA VAL A 84 4.64 -5.51 15.72
C VAL A 84 3.87 -4.28 15.26
N MET A 85 4.42 -3.50 14.32
CA MET A 85 3.73 -2.34 13.77
C MET A 85 2.44 -2.73 13.04
N ALA A 86 2.48 -3.75 12.19
CA ALA A 86 1.33 -4.14 11.40
C ALA A 86 0.25 -4.82 12.25
N ALA A 87 0.63 -5.78 13.08
CA ALA A 87 -0.31 -6.50 13.95
C ALA A 87 -0.83 -5.63 15.10
N GLY A 88 -0.03 -4.70 15.60
CA GLY A 88 -0.43 -3.74 16.63
C GLY A 88 -1.25 -2.57 16.12
N ALA A 89 -1.33 -2.35 14.80
CA ALA A 89 -2.11 -1.26 14.23
C ALA A 89 -3.61 -1.56 14.25
N ARG A 90 -3.99 -2.76 13.76
CA ARG A 90 -5.38 -3.20 13.55
C ARG A 90 -5.40 -4.74 13.43
N ALA A 91 -6.56 -5.35 13.66
CA ALA A 91 -6.75 -6.81 13.56
C ALA A 91 -6.42 -7.37 12.16
N ASP A 92 -6.90 -6.71 11.10
CA ASP A 92 -6.61 -7.07 9.71
C ASP A 92 -5.11 -6.91 9.37
N GLY A 93 -4.44 -5.96 10.02
CA GLY A 93 -2.99 -5.76 9.90
C GLY A 93 -2.17 -6.98 10.31
N ALA A 94 -2.60 -7.73 11.32
CA ALA A 94 -1.94 -8.97 11.74
C ALA A 94 -2.02 -10.06 10.67
N ILE A 95 -3.19 -10.20 10.04
CA ILE A 95 -3.43 -11.14 8.93
C ILE A 95 -2.54 -10.78 7.74
N TYR A 96 -2.43 -9.50 7.40
CA TYR A 96 -1.59 -9.04 6.29
C TYR A 96 -0.09 -9.20 6.57
N ALA A 97 0.33 -9.01 7.83
CA ALA A 97 1.71 -9.27 8.26
C ALA A 97 2.08 -10.76 8.18
N ALA A 98 1.13 -11.64 8.54
CA ALA A 98 1.26 -13.08 8.35
C ALA A 98 1.35 -13.42 6.85
N GLY A 99 0.50 -12.81 6.02
CA GLY A 99 0.56 -12.92 4.56
C GLY A 99 1.92 -12.53 3.98
N ALA A 100 2.45 -11.37 4.38
CA ALA A 100 3.80 -10.92 3.99
C ALA A 100 4.88 -11.93 4.40
N THR A 101 4.77 -12.51 5.60
CA THR A 101 5.69 -13.52 6.12
C THR A 101 5.66 -14.80 5.27
N ILE A 102 4.46 -15.29 4.97
CA ILE A 102 4.24 -16.48 4.16
C ILE A 102 4.77 -16.26 2.74
N VAL A 103 4.44 -15.13 2.12
CA VAL A 103 4.89 -14.77 0.77
C VAL A 103 6.41 -14.75 0.68
N ALA A 104 7.09 -14.03 1.59
CA ALA A 104 8.56 -13.98 1.60
C ALA A 104 9.19 -15.37 1.83
N SER A 105 8.57 -16.21 2.66
CA SER A 105 9.01 -17.59 2.90
C SER A 105 8.85 -18.47 1.66
N ILE A 106 7.71 -18.37 0.95
CA ILE A 106 7.46 -19.10 -0.32
C ILE A 106 8.50 -18.73 -1.38
N LEU A 107 8.84 -17.44 -1.52
CA LEU A 107 9.82 -17.00 -2.51
C LEU A 107 11.21 -17.57 -2.25
N THR A 108 11.58 -17.69 -0.97
CA THR A 108 12.95 -18.01 -0.53
C THR A 108 13.15 -19.47 -0.14
N VAL A 109 12.10 -20.30 -0.13
CA VAL A 109 12.17 -21.68 0.37
C VAL A 109 13.26 -22.52 -0.30
N LEU A 110 14.11 -23.16 0.50
CA LEU A 110 15.07 -24.14 0.02
C LEU A 110 14.96 -25.36 0.92
N LEU A 111 14.87 -26.57 0.33
CA LEU A 111 14.77 -27.82 1.08
C LEU A 111 16.14 -28.22 1.65
N ARG A 112 16.68 -27.38 2.53
CA ARG A 112 17.99 -27.54 3.19
C ARG A 112 17.86 -27.18 4.67
N ARG A 113 18.59 -27.89 5.53
CA ARG A 113 18.57 -27.71 6.99
C ARG A 113 18.77 -26.25 7.42
N GLU A 114 19.68 -25.54 6.76
CA GLU A 114 19.94 -24.14 7.06
C GLU A 114 18.73 -23.23 6.87
N TRP A 115 17.89 -23.50 5.86
CA TRP A 115 16.69 -22.71 5.62
C TRP A 115 15.67 -22.92 6.74
N PHE A 116 15.48 -24.18 7.17
CA PHE A 116 14.58 -24.50 8.29
C PHE A 116 15.02 -23.84 9.60
N LEU A 117 16.33 -23.77 9.87
CA LEU A 117 16.85 -23.02 11.03
C LEU A 117 16.55 -21.52 10.91
N ARG A 118 16.66 -20.96 9.70
CA ARG A 118 16.31 -19.55 9.45
C ARG A 118 14.80 -19.30 9.51
N ALA A 119 13.97 -20.33 9.31
CA ALA A 119 12.52 -20.26 9.38
C ALA A 119 11.99 -20.13 10.82
N ILE A 120 12.83 -20.28 11.85
CA ILE A 120 12.43 -20.02 13.25
C ILE A 120 11.97 -18.57 13.42
N LEU A 121 12.69 -17.60 12.84
CA LEU A 121 12.33 -16.18 12.95
C LEU A 121 10.93 -15.88 12.39
N PRO A 122 10.57 -16.27 11.16
CA PRO A 122 9.20 -16.06 10.67
C PRO A 122 8.15 -16.84 11.45
N LEU A 123 8.45 -18.02 11.99
CA LEU A 123 7.53 -18.73 12.89
C LEU A 123 7.25 -17.91 14.17
N VAL A 124 8.30 -17.32 14.76
CA VAL A 124 8.15 -16.40 15.90
C VAL A 124 7.34 -15.17 15.49
N GLY A 125 7.60 -14.59 14.32
CA GLY A 125 6.82 -13.46 13.79
C GLY A 125 5.34 -13.80 13.61
N LEU A 126 5.01 -14.99 13.08
CA LEU A 126 3.64 -15.47 12.97
C LEU A 126 2.98 -15.66 14.35
N ALA A 127 3.71 -16.21 15.32
CA ALA A 127 3.22 -16.35 16.69
C ALA A 127 2.93 -14.98 17.32
N VAL A 128 3.82 -14.00 17.16
CA VAL A 128 3.61 -12.62 17.66
C VAL A 128 2.42 -11.97 16.98
N ALA A 129 2.28 -12.09 15.65
CA ALA A 129 1.12 -11.58 14.93
C ALA A 129 -0.19 -12.21 15.45
N GLY A 130 -0.19 -13.53 15.69
CA GLY A 130 -1.32 -14.24 16.27
C GLY A 130 -1.66 -13.77 17.68
N LEU A 131 -0.65 -13.61 18.55
CA LEU A 131 -0.84 -13.13 19.92
C LEU A 131 -1.43 -11.71 19.96
N LEU A 132 -0.99 -10.83 19.07
CA LEU A 132 -1.52 -9.46 18.95
C LEU A 132 -2.91 -9.43 18.30
N PHE A 133 -3.28 -10.45 17.52
CA PHE A 133 -4.61 -10.59 16.93
C PHE A 133 -5.66 -11.02 17.96
N LEU A 134 -5.32 -11.91 18.90
CA LEU A 134 -6.26 -12.46 19.90
C LEU A 134 -7.07 -11.42 20.69
N PRO A 135 -6.48 -10.33 21.25
CA PRO A 135 -7.25 -9.34 22.00
C PRO A 135 -8.04 -8.38 21.11
N SER A 136 -7.95 -8.49 19.77
CA SER A 136 -8.59 -7.54 18.88
C SER A 136 -10.11 -7.75 18.81
N THR A 137 -10.87 -6.71 19.16
CA THR A 137 -12.35 -6.73 19.16
C THR A 137 -12.97 -6.89 17.77
N GLN A 138 -12.17 -6.82 16.72
CA GLN A 138 -12.58 -6.96 15.32
C GLN A 138 -12.55 -8.41 14.81
N ALA A 139 -12.22 -9.39 15.65
CA ALA A 139 -12.30 -10.81 15.27
C ALA A 139 -13.72 -11.22 14.82
N GLY A 140 -14.77 -10.55 15.33
CA GLY A 140 -16.16 -10.77 14.93
C GLY A 140 -16.51 -10.32 13.51
N VAL A 141 -15.71 -9.42 12.88
CA VAL A 141 -15.93 -8.98 11.49
C VAL A 141 -15.79 -10.16 10.51
N GLY A 142 -14.94 -11.13 10.85
CA GLY A 142 -14.78 -12.36 10.06
C GLY A 142 -15.96 -13.33 10.17
N VAL A 143 -16.91 -13.12 11.09
CA VAL A 143 -18.10 -13.99 11.27
C VAL A 143 -19.38 -13.27 10.84
N HIS A 144 -19.48 -11.98 11.14
CA HIS A 144 -20.71 -11.21 11.01
C HIS A 144 -20.63 -10.06 9.98
N GLY A 145 -19.49 -9.90 9.31
CA GLY A 145 -19.20 -8.71 8.53
C GLY A 145 -19.13 -7.45 9.41
N PHE A 146 -19.11 -6.28 8.79
CA PHE A 146 -19.21 -5.01 9.52
C PHE A 146 -20.66 -4.76 9.92
N GLN A 147 -21.00 -4.92 11.20
CA GLN A 147 -22.33 -4.57 11.71
C GLN A 147 -22.36 -3.11 12.18
N GLY A 148 -23.33 -2.32 11.70
CA GLY A 148 -23.59 -0.96 12.20
C GLY A 148 -22.85 0.20 11.51
N GLY A 149 -22.30 -0.01 10.31
CA GLY A 149 -21.82 1.08 9.47
C GLY A 149 -22.99 1.83 8.84
N GLY A 150 -23.27 3.05 9.29
CA GLY A 150 -24.28 3.91 8.67
C GLY A 150 -24.09 3.99 7.15
N THR A 151 -25.20 3.89 6.42
CA THR A 151 -25.29 3.99 4.97
C THR A 151 -24.85 5.38 4.50
N VAL A 152 -23.55 5.57 4.26
CA VAL A 152 -23.02 6.79 3.60
C VAL A 152 -22.63 6.49 2.14
N ALA A 153 -23.20 5.44 1.55
CA ALA A 153 -23.11 5.26 0.11
C ALA A 153 -24.22 6.10 -0.54
N VAL A 154 -23.85 6.94 -1.49
CA VAL A 154 -24.76 7.39 -2.56
C VAL A 154 -25.00 6.16 -3.43
N VAL A 155 -25.85 5.26 -2.95
CA VAL A 155 -26.24 4.03 -3.63
C VAL A 155 -27.14 4.45 -4.77
N ALA A 156 -26.76 4.17 -6.02
CA ALA A 156 -27.67 4.39 -7.14
C ALA A 156 -28.94 3.55 -6.91
N PRO A 157 -30.15 4.00 -7.32
CA PRO A 157 -31.41 3.33 -6.97
C PRO A 157 -31.47 1.82 -7.27
N GLY A 158 -30.69 1.32 -8.25
CA GLY A 158 -30.58 -0.11 -8.56
C GLY A 158 -29.64 -0.90 -7.64
N GLU A 159 -28.67 -0.26 -7.00
CA GLU A 159 -27.68 -0.92 -6.12
C GLU A 159 -28.29 -1.25 -4.75
N ALA A 160 -29.28 -0.47 -4.29
CA ALA A 160 -30.03 -0.73 -3.06
C ALA A 160 -30.89 -2.01 -3.18
N ALA A 161 -31.43 -2.29 -4.37
CA ALA A 161 -32.19 -3.51 -4.64
C ALA A 161 -31.32 -4.77 -4.57
N VAL A 162 -30.03 -4.68 -4.93
CA VAL A 162 -29.09 -5.80 -4.89
C VAL A 162 -28.61 -6.09 -3.47
N ALA A 163 -28.37 -5.06 -2.65
CA ALA A 163 -28.05 -5.23 -1.23
C ALA A 163 -29.19 -5.95 -0.48
N ASN A 164 -30.45 -5.65 -0.83
CA ASN A 164 -31.63 -6.31 -0.27
C ASN A 164 -31.80 -7.78 -0.72
N ALA A 165 -31.20 -8.20 -1.83
CA ALA A 165 -31.32 -9.58 -2.34
C ALA A 165 -30.45 -10.58 -1.54
N GLY A 166 -29.38 -10.12 -0.89
CA GLY A 166 -28.47 -10.92 -0.07
C GLY A 166 -27.79 -12.08 -0.81
N GLY A 167 -27.04 -12.90 -0.05
CA GLY A 167 -26.50 -14.18 -0.52
C GLY A 167 -25.61 -14.09 -1.77
N ILE A 168 -25.84 -14.99 -2.73
CA ILE A 168 -25.01 -15.14 -3.95
C ILE A 168 -25.12 -13.91 -4.86
N ALA A 169 -26.29 -13.28 -4.96
CA ALA A 169 -26.48 -12.09 -5.80
C ALA A 169 -25.62 -10.92 -5.30
N LEU A 170 -25.61 -10.69 -3.99
CA LEU A 170 -24.75 -9.69 -3.36
C LEU A 170 -23.26 -10.03 -3.51
N ALA A 171 -22.88 -11.31 -3.35
CA ALA A 171 -21.50 -11.74 -3.59
C ALA A 171 -21.04 -11.50 -5.04
N ALA A 172 -21.90 -11.80 -6.02
CA ALA A 172 -21.61 -11.56 -7.44
C ALA A 172 -21.47 -10.06 -7.74
N TYR A 173 -22.37 -9.23 -7.19
CA TYR A 173 -22.27 -7.77 -7.30
C TYR A 173 -20.96 -7.25 -6.70
N ASN A 174 -20.65 -7.65 -5.47
CA ASN A 174 -19.43 -7.24 -4.78
C ASN A 174 -18.18 -7.65 -5.57
N LEU A 175 -18.17 -8.87 -6.12
CA LEU A 175 -17.09 -9.37 -6.96
C LEU A 175 -16.89 -8.50 -8.22
N LEU A 176 -17.98 -8.14 -8.90
CA LEU A 176 -17.93 -7.30 -10.11
C LEU A 176 -17.52 -5.85 -9.79
N MET A 177 -17.86 -5.35 -8.60
CA MET A 177 -17.52 -4.00 -8.15
C MET A 177 -16.15 -3.90 -7.44
N LEU A 178 -15.45 -5.01 -7.20
CA LEU A 178 -14.12 -5.00 -6.58
C LEU A 178 -13.10 -4.06 -7.24
N PRO A 179 -13.04 -3.93 -8.58
CA PRO A 179 -12.12 -2.98 -9.21
C PRO A 179 -12.34 -1.54 -8.72
N TYR A 180 -13.57 -1.14 -8.42
CA TYR A 180 -13.86 0.17 -7.84
C TYR A 180 -13.26 0.32 -6.44
N LEU A 181 -13.38 -0.70 -5.59
CA LEU A 181 -12.76 -0.73 -4.26
C LEU A 181 -11.22 -0.67 -4.33
N TRP A 182 -10.60 -1.42 -5.25
CA TRP A 182 -9.15 -1.43 -5.41
C TRP A 182 -8.62 -0.12 -5.96
N THR A 183 -9.29 0.45 -6.98
CA THR A 183 -8.87 1.70 -7.59
C THR A 183 -8.98 2.91 -6.66
N GLY A 184 -9.74 2.78 -5.56
CA GLY A 184 -9.81 3.79 -4.52
C GLY A 184 -8.46 4.07 -3.86
N VAL A 185 -7.50 3.14 -3.90
CA VAL A 185 -6.10 3.38 -3.49
C VAL A 185 -5.44 4.49 -4.30
N TRP A 186 -5.75 4.58 -5.59
CA TRP A 186 -5.20 5.58 -6.50
C TRP A 186 -6.07 6.84 -6.61
N GLY A 187 -7.19 6.90 -5.88
CA GLY A 187 -7.99 8.13 -5.75
C GLY A 187 -9.30 8.15 -6.53
N THR A 188 -9.86 6.99 -6.93
CA THR A 188 -11.27 6.94 -7.40
C THR A 188 -12.26 7.16 -6.27
N TRP A 189 -11.83 6.93 -5.02
CA TRP A 189 -12.56 7.26 -3.80
C TRP A 189 -11.95 8.50 -3.18
N ALA A 190 -12.78 9.31 -2.54
CA ALA A 190 -12.32 10.50 -1.83
C ALA A 190 -11.40 10.15 -0.66
N LEU A 191 -10.39 10.99 -0.41
CA LEU A 191 -9.50 10.85 0.76
C LEU A 191 -10.21 11.32 2.04
N GLY A 192 -9.54 11.20 3.18
CA GLY A 192 -10.07 11.66 4.47
C GLY A 192 -11.32 10.90 4.90
N TRP A 193 -12.37 11.66 5.25
CA TRP A 193 -13.69 11.14 5.56
C TRP A 193 -14.61 11.27 4.33
N PHE A 194 -14.09 10.85 3.18
CA PHE A 194 -14.74 10.97 1.87
C PHE A 194 -15.07 12.40 1.43
N ASP A 195 -14.36 13.37 1.99
CA ASP A 195 -14.61 14.79 1.79
C ASP A 195 -13.56 15.46 0.88
N VAL A 196 -12.50 14.75 0.52
CA VAL A 196 -11.49 15.19 -0.45
C VAL A 196 -11.66 14.40 -1.76
N VAL A 197 -12.58 14.87 -2.61
CA VAL A 197 -12.82 14.26 -3.93
C VAL A 197 -11.69 14.68 -4.88
N LEU A 198 -10.96 13.69 -5.40
CA LEU A 198 -9.83 13.94 -6.28
C LEU A 198 -10.27 14.06 -7.74
N PRO A 199 -9.71 15.01 -8.52
CA PRO A 199 -9.92 15.07 -9.97
C PRO A 199 -9.47 13.77 -10.65
N THR A 200 -10.18 13.35 -11.70
CA THR A 200 -9.97 12.06 -12.37
C THR A 200 -8.56 11.85 -12.90
N ILE A 201 -7.80 12.91 -13.18
CA ILE A 201 -6.39 12.80 -13.59
C ILE A 201 -5.53 12.07 -12.55
N VAL A 202 -5.85 12.17 -11.26
CA VAL A 202 -5.09 11.53 -10.17
C VAL A 202 -5.18 10.00 -10.24
N PRO A 203 -6.38 9.37 -10.19
CA PRO A 203 -6.48 7.91 -10.31
C PRO A 203 -6.01 7.37 -11.64
N TRP A 204 -6.23 8.09 -12.75
CA TRP A 204 -5.72 7.65 -14.05
C TRP A 204 -4.20 7.65 -14.10
N ALA A 205 -3.54 8.70 -13.59
CA ALA A 205 -2.08 8.79 -13.61
C ALA A 205 -1.43 7.79 -12.65
N ALA A 206 -1.89 7.71 -11.39
CA ALA A 206 -1.31 6.80 -10.41
C ALA A 206 -1.64 5.32 -10.69
N GLY A 207 -2.88 5.03 -11.10
CA GLY A 207 -3.29 3.69 -11.49
C GLY A 207 -2.57 3.18 -12.73
N ALA A 208 -2.36 4.03 -13.75
CA ALA A 208 -1.57 3.66 -14.93
C ALA A 208 -0.12 3.33 -14.58
N ALA A 209 0.51 4.09 -13.68
CA ALA A 209 1.86 3.81 -13.20
C ALA A 209 1.93 2.43 -12.51
N PHE A 210 0.97 2.10 -11.64
CA PHE A 210 0.87 0.77 -11.03
C PHE A 210 0.69 -0.33 -12.06
N ILE A 211 -0.23 -0.17 -13.01
CA ILE A 211 -0.52 -1.18 -14.04
C ILE A 211 0.72 -1.44 -14.90
N VAL A 212 1.37 -0.40 -15.41
CA VAL A 212 2.57 -0.56 -16.27
C VAL A 212 3.70 -1.25 -15.52
N VAL A 213 3.97 -0.83 -14.28
CA VAL A 213 5.05 -1.40 -13.47
C VAL A 213 4.73 -2.84 -13.03
N GLY A 214 3.50 -3.08 -12.60
CA GLY A 214 3.00 -4.40 -12.22
C GLY A 214 3.01 -5.37 -13.40
N PHE A 215 2.55 -4.93 -14.58
CA PHE A 215 2.53 -5.71 -15.81
C PHE A 215 3.95 -6.14 -16.21
N ALA A 216 4.91 -5.23 -16.18
CA ALA A 216 6.31 -5.56 -16.44
C ALA A 216 6.88 -6.59 -15.45
N GLY A 217 6.38 -6.60 -14.22
CA GLY A 217 6.71 -7.59 -13.19
C GLY A 217 6.31 -9.03 -13.53
N PHE A 218 5.26 -9.22 -14.35
CA PHE A 218 4.85 -10.55 -14.83
C PHE A 218 5.87 -11.17 -15.80
N GLY A 219 6.70 -10.34 -16.46
CA GLY A 219 7.83 -10.83 -17.26
C GLY A 219 8.91 -11.56 -16.44
N LEU A 220 8.81 -11.53 -15.11
CA LEU A 220 9.75 -12.15 -14.16
C LEU A 220 9.09 -13.28 -13.35
N LEU A 221 8.04 -13.91 -13.87
CA LEU A 221 7.32 -14.96 -13.18
C LEU A 221 8.16 -16.24 -13.00
N THR A 222 8.09 -16.78 -11.79
CA THR A 222 8.50 -18.14 -11.46
C THR A 222 7.30 -18.87 -10.85
N LYS A 223 7.35 -20.20 -10.77
CA LYS A 223 6.27 -20.98 -10.12
C LYS A 223 5.97 -20.47 -8.70
N ARG A 224 7.00 -20.16 -7.91
CA ARG A 224 6.87 -19.63 -6.54
C ARG A 224 6.24 -18.25 -6.51
N LYS A 225 6.70 -17.36 -7.40
CA LYS A 225 6.14 -16.01 -7.53
C LYS A 225 4.68 -16.06 -8.00
N ALA A 226 4.35 -16.94 -8.94
CA ALA A 226 2.97 -17.15 -9.40
C ALA A 226 2.07 -17.60 -8.25
N VAL A 227 2.47 -18.63 -7.49
CA VAL A 227 1.72 -19.10 -6.30
C VAL A 227 1.53 -17.97 -5.29
N ALA A 228 2.58 -17.20 -5.01
CA ALA A 228 2.51 -16.08 -4.09
C ALA A 228 1.57 -14.96 -4.58
N ILE A 229 1.63 -14.60 -5.87
CA ILE A 229 0.75 -13.58 -6.47
C ILE A 229 -0.69 -14.07 -6.42
N THR A 230 -0.95 -15.32 -6.82
CA THR A 230 -2.28 -15.91 -6.75
C THR A 230 -2.82 -15.90 -5.32
N GLY A 231 -1.99 -16.23 -4.32
CA GLY A 231 -2.38 -16.14 -2.91
C GLY A 231 -2.79 -14.73 -2.49
N VAL A 232 -1.97 -13.72 -2.77
CA VAL A 232 -2.27 -12.32 -2.41
C VAL A 232 -3.51 -11.81 -3.13
N VAL A 233 -3.65 -12.09 -4.43
CA VAL A 233 -4.82 -11.72 -5.23
C VAL A 233 -6.08 -12.44 -4.72
N ALA A 234 -5.98 -13.72 -4.37
CA ALA A 234 -7.09 -14.46 -3.78
C ALA A 234 -7.56 -13.81 -2.47
N VAL A 235 -6.64 -13.37 -1.60
CA VAL A 235 -7.05 -12.61 -0.39
C VAL A 235 -7.69 -11.27 -0.76
N LEU A 236 -7.12 -10.52 -1.71
CA LEU A 236 -7.67 -9.24 -2.19
C LEU A 236 -9.07 -9.36 -2.83
N VAL A 237 -9.46 -10.56 -3.27
CA VAL A 237 -10.78 -10.86 -3.82
C VAL A 237 -11.70 -11.43 -2.75
N VAL A 238 -11.31 -12.54 -2.13
CA VAL A 238 -12.15 -13.32 -1.22
C VAL A 238 -12.47 -12.54 0.04
N LEU A 239 -11.49 -11.86 0.65
CA LEU A 239 -11.68 -11.16 1.91
C LEU A 239 -12.75 -10.06 1.82
N PRO A 240 -12.65 -9.06 0.91
CA PRO A 240 -13.66 -8.01 0.82
C PRO A 240 -15.01 -8.54 0.36
N VAL A 241 -15.08 -9.47 -0.61
CA VAL A 241 -16.36 -10.04 -1.06
C VAL A 241 -17.06 -10.75 0.09
N TYR A 242 -16.32 -11.59 0.82
CA TYR A 242 -16.87 -12.31 1.96
C TYR A 242 -17.35 -11.37 3.07
N VAL A 243 -16.50 -10.43 3.51
CA VAL A 243 -16.84 -9.52 4.62
C VAL A 243 -18.04 -8.63 4.28
N LEU A 244 -18.09 -8.10 3.05
CA LEU A 244 -19.22 -7.29 2.59
C LEU A 244 -20.49 -8.12 2.51
N THR A 245 -20.45 -9.28 1.86
CA THR A 245 -21.64 -10.14 1.73
C THR A 245 -22.13 -10.69 3.07
N ALA A 246 -21.22 -11.08 3.98
CA ALA A 246 -21.58 -11.53 5.32
C ALA A 246 -22.21 -10.40 6.17
N GLY A 247 -21.79 -9.15 5.94
CA GLY A 247 -22.39 -7.97 6.57
C GLY A 247 -23.67 -7.47 5.92
N GLY A 248 -24.06 -8.00 4.74
CA GLY A 248 -25.17 -7.46 3.95
C GLY A 248 -24.82 -6.14 3.24
N ASP A 249 -23.54 -5.79 3.17
CA ASP A 249 -23.04 -4.56 2.57
C ASP A 249 -22.65 -4.76 1.09
N ALA A 250 -22.82 -3.69 0.33
CA ALA A 250 -22.30 -3.56 -1.02
C ALA A 250 -20.93 -2.86 -1.02
N VAL A 251 -20.11 -3.08 -2.05
CA VAL A 251 -18.94 -2.23 -2.33
C VAL A 251 -19.38 -0.77 -2.40
N GLY A 252 -18.72 0.10 -1.64
CA GLY A 252 -19.16 1.48 -1.39
C GLY A 252 -19.59 1.73 0.06
N GLY A 253 -19.89 0.66 0.80
CA GLY A 253 -20.28 0.71 2.21
C GLY A 253 -19.11 0.57 3.20
N ALA A 254 -19.17 -0.46 4.05
CA ALA A 254 -18.32 -0.58 5.23
C ALA A 254 -16.83 -0.83 4.95
N VAL A 255 -16.49 -1.55 3.87
CA VAL A 255 -15.10 -1.84 3.50
C VAL A 255 -14.56 -0.75 2.59
N GLN A 256 -13.47 -0.12 3.03
CA GLN A 256 -12.84 1.01 2.35
C GLN A 256 -11.47 0.64 1.76
N PRO A 257 -10.98 1.35 0.73
CA PRO A 257 -9.69 1.07 0.08
C PRO A 257 -8.51 1.03 1.06
N ARG A 258 -8.52 1.87 2.10
CA ARG A 258 -7.47 1.93 3.14
C ARG A 258 -7.28 0.61 3.92
N TYR A 259 -8.29 -0.26 3.97
CA TYR A 259 -8.18 -1.57 4.62
C TYR A 259 -7.47 -2.59 3.73
N LEU A 260 -7.48 -2.41 2.42
CA LEU A 260 -6.80 -3.30 1.47
C LEU A 260 -5.40 -2.77 1.06
N LEU A 261 -5.11 -1.50 1.36
CA LEU A 261 -3.84 -0.87 0.97
C LEU A 261 -2.58 -1.65 1.42
N PRO A 262 -2.48 -2.22 2.64
CA PRO A 262 -1.32 -3.02 3.00
C PRO A 262 -1.10 -4.24 2.08
N LEU A 263 -2.18 -4.90 1.65
CA LEU A 263 -2.11 -6.01 0.69
C LEU A 263 -1.77 -5.52 -0.73
N ILE A 264 -2.26 -4.35 -1.14
CA ILE A 264 -1.90 -3.76 -2.45
C ILE A 264 -0.42 -3.37 -2.47
N VAL A 265 0.12 -2.86 -1.36
CA VAL A 265 1.56 -2.59 -1.19
C VAL A 265 2.35 -3.90 -1.25
N LEU A 266 1.91 -4.94 -0.54
CA LEU A 266 2.53 -6.27 -0.63
C LEU A 266 2.51 -6.81 -2.07
N LEU A 267 1.38 -6.66 -2.77
CA LEU A 267 1.23 -7.06 -4.17
C LEU A 267 2.18 -6.26 -5.07
N ALA A 268 2.29 -4.94 -4.89
CA ALA A 268 3.22 -4.09 -5.64
C ALA A 268 4.66 -4.59 -5.48
N LEU A 269 5.10 -4.75 -4.24
CA LEU A 269 6.43 -5.26 -3.88
C LEU A 269 6.66 -6.65 -4.50
N LEU A 270 5.69 -7.55 -4.39
CA LEU A 270 5.76 -8.90 -4.94
C LEU A 270 5.86 -8.90 -6.47
N LEU A 271 5.05 -8.09 -7.16
CA LEU A 271 5.05 -7.97 -8.63
C LEU A 271 6.41 -7.50 -9.14
N VAL A 272 7.06 -6.55 -8.47
CA VAL A 272 8.39 -6.04 -8.86
C VAL A 272 9.56 -6.83 -8.26
N THR A 273 9.29 -7.86 -7.47
CA THR A 273 10.33 -8.76 -6.95
C THR A 273 10.88 -9.63 -8.08
N ALA A 274 12.17 -9.47 -8.39
CA ALA A 274 12.86 -10.32 -9.35
C ALA A 274 13.28 -11.65 -8.69
N PRO A 275 13.25 -12.79 -9.39
CA PRO A 275 13.89 -14.02 -8.89
C PRO A 275 15.40 -13.83 -8.66
N ALA A 276 15.99 -14.60 -7.74
CA ALA A 276 17.45 -14.68 -7.60
C ALA A 276 18.10 -15.10 -8.94
N GLY A 277 19.27 -14.56 -9.28
CA GLY A 277 19.91 -14.80 -10.58
C GLY A 277 19.26 -14.10 -11.79
N SER A 278 18.09 -13.46 -11.64
CA SER A 278 17.36 -12.88 -12.77
C SER A 278 17.65 -11.40 -12.99
N ARG A 279 17.28 -10.91 -14.18
CA ARG A 279 17.23 -9.48 -14.47
C ARG A 279 16.08 -8.85 -13.71
N THR A 280 16.27 -7.61 -13.27
CA THR A 280 15.21 -6.81 -12.67
C THR A 280 14.26 -6.24 -13.73
N VAL A 281 13.17 -5.60 -13.30
CA VAL A 281 12.23 -4.92 -14.23
C VAL A 281 12.97 -3.80 -14.96
N ARG A 282 12.79 -3.69 -16.28
CA ARG A 282 13.51 -2.73 -17.12
C ARG A 282 12.56 -1.85 -17.90
N PHE A 283 12.80 -0.55 -17.81
CA PHE A 283 12.13 0.48 -18.59
C PHE A 283 13.15 1.31 -19.37
N THR A 284 12.76 1.79 -20.55
CA THR A 284 13.54 2.80 -21.29
C THR A 284 13.52 4.13 -20.54
N ARG A 285 14.39 5.08 -20.92
CA ARG A 285 14.40 6.43 -20.32
C ARG A 285 13.03 7.09 -20.41
N ILE A 286 12.39 6.99 -21.57
CA ILE A 286 11.09 7.60 -21.84
C ILE A 286 10.01 6.91 -21.00
N GLN A 287 9.99 5.57 -20.95
CA GLN A 287 9.04 4.84 -20.11
C GLN A 287 9.19 5.20 -18.63
N THR A 288 10.41 5.24 -18.10
CA THR A 288 10.64 5.66 -16.70
C THR A 288 10.17 7.10 -16.49
N PHE A 289 10.46 8.02 -17.42
CA PHE A 289 10.02 9.41 -17.35
C PHE A 289 8.50 9.52 -17.28
N LEU A 290 7.79 8.79 -18.13
CA LEU A 290 6.32 8.80 -18.15
C LEU A 290 5.74 8.23 -16.86
N ILE A 291 6.29 7.13 -16.34
CA ILE A 291 5.81 6.53 -15.09
C ILE A 291 6.03 7.47 -13.90
N VAL A 292 7.24 8.01 -13.72
CA VAL A 292 7.53 8.91 -12.59
C VAL A 292 6.84 10.26 -12.76
N GLY A 293 6.69 10.74 -14.01
CA GLY A 293 5.93 11.95 -14.34
C GLY A 293 4.45 11.81 -14.00
N ALA A 294 3.84 10.64 -14.28
CA ALA A 294 2.47 10.34 -13.89
C ALA A 294 2.29 10.35 -12.35
N LEU A 295 3.22 9.74 -11.61
CA LEU A 295 3.20 9.79 -10.14
C LEU A 295 3.39 11.22 -9.61
N ALA A 296 4.29 12.01 -10.22
CA ALA A 296 4.51 13.40 -9.85
C ALA A 296 3.27 14.25 -10.08
N LEU A 297 2.59 14.08 -11.21
CA LEU A 297 1.33 14.75 -11.53
C LEU A 297 0.23 14.36 -10.53
N ALA A 298 0.06 13.06 -10.26
CA ALA A 298 -0.91 12.57 -9.29
C ALA A 298 -0.67 13.16 -7.90
N ASN A 299 0.59 13.19 -7.43
CA ASN A 299 0.94 13.78 -6.14
C ASN A 299 0.74 15.31 -6.11
N LEU A 300 1.16 16.03 -7.16
CA LEU A 300 0.99 17.48 -7.28
C LEU A 300 -0.48 17.89 -7.14
N VAL A 301 -1.37 17.23 -7.89
CA VAL A 301 -2.81 17.51 -7.89
C VAL A 301 -3.46 17.05 -6.59
N ALA A 302 -3.14 15.85 -6.11
CA ALA A 302 -3.73 15.34 -4.87
C ALA A 302 -3.36 16.19 -3.65
N LEU A 303 -2.12 16.68 -3.58
CA LEU A 303 -1.67 17.54 -2.50
C LEU A 303 -2.36 18.90 -2.53
N GLU A 304 -2.53 19.49 -3.71
CA GLU A 304 -3.25 20.76 -3.91
C GLU A 304 -4.69 20.66 -3.40
N VAL A 305 -5.42 19.67 -3.88
CA VAL A 305 -6.84 19.46 -3.57
C VAL A 305 -7.03 19.17 -2.09
N ASN A 306 -6.11 18.39 -1.50
CA ASN A 306 -6.13 18.10 -0.08
C ASN A 306 -5.91 19.36 0.76
N ILE A 307 -4.93 20.21 0.42
CA ILE A 307 -4.71 21.47 1.15
C ILE A 307 -5.92 22.40 0.98
N ARG A 308 -6.41 22.58 -0.25
CA ARG A 308 -7.58 23.41 -0.57
C ARG A 308 -8.79 23.04 0.29
N ARG A 309 -9.08 21.74 0.42
CA ARG A 309 -10.20 21.24 1.23
C ARG A 309 -10.19 21.78 2.66
N TYR A 310 -9.02 21.87 3.29
CA TYR A 310 -8.88 22.32 4.68
C TYR A 310 -8.73 23.84 4.83
N VAL A 311 -8.39 24.55 3.76
CA VAL A 311 -8.06 25.97 3.82
C VAL A 311 -9.22 26.86 3.34
N THR A 312 -9.94 26.44 2.30
CA THR A 312 -11.05 27.21 1.70
C THR A 312 -12.31 26.38 1.43
N GLY A 313 -12.34 25.11 1.87
CA GLY A 313 -13.42 24.18 1.54
C GLY A 313 -13.37 23.66 0.09
N ALA A 314 -14.48 23.06 -0.36
CA ALA A 314 -14.62 22.47 -1.70
C ALA A 314 -15.22 23.43 -2.74
N ASP A 315 -15.76 24.57 -2.30
CA ASP A 315 -16.57 25.46 -3.13
C ASP A 315 -15.73 26.49 -3.90
N ARG A 316 -14.47 26.67 -3.52
CA ARG A 316 -13.55 27.62 -4.17
C ARG A 316 -12.49 26.92 -5.00
N GLN A 317 -12.40 27.30 -6.27
CA GLN A 317 -11.42 26.81 -7.25
C GLN A 317 -10.31 27.83 -7.47
N GLY A 318 -9.16 27.40 -7.98
CA GLY A 318 -8.04 28.28 -8.36
C GLY A 318 -6.69 27.64 -8.12
N LEU A 319 -5.60 28.33 -8.45
CA LEU A 319 -4.23 27.86 -8.17
C LEU A 319 -3.63 28.48 -6.90
N ASN A 320 -4.10 29.67 -6.51
CA ASN A 320 -3.61 30.33 -5.32
C ASN A 320 -4.32 29.79 -4.07
N LEU A 321 -3.59 29.03 -3.25
CA LEU A 321 -4.09 28.48 -1.99
C LEU A 321 -4.09 29.50 -0.85
N ASP A 322 -3.41 30.63 -1.01
CA ASP A 322 -3.38 31.71 -0.01
C ASP A 322 -4.57 32.68 -0.17
N ALA A 323 -5.33 32.55 -1.25
CA ALA A 323 -6.46 33.41 -1.54
C ALA A 323 -7.72 32.96 -0.79
N GLY A 324 -8.26 33.83 0.07
CA GLY A 324 -9.52 33.58 0.76
C GLY A 324 -9.44 32.51 1.84
N LEU A 325 -8.32 32.47 2.58
CA LEU A 325 -8.09 31.57 3.71
C LEU A 325 -9.23 31.64 4.74
N GLU A 326 -9.87 30.51 4.99
CA GLU A 326 -10.83 30.34 6.10
C GLU A 326 -10.15 29.70 7.30
N TRP A 327 -9.15 28.84 7.05
CA TRP A 327 -8.35 28.21 8.10
C TRP A 327 -6.89 28.06 7.69
N TRP A 328 -5.99 28.51 8.56
CA TRP A 328 -4.56 28.22 8.52
C TRP A 328 -3.94 28.47 9.90
N TRP A 329 -2.74 27.95 10.16
CA TRP A 329 -2.00 28.25 11.39
C TRP A 329 -1.47 29.68 11.37
N PRO A 330 -1.97 30.61 12.21
CA PRO A 330 -1.65 32.04 12.09
C PRO A 330 -0.19 32.38 12.31
N HIS A 331 0.52 31.56 13.10
CA HIS A 331 1.92 31.79 13.47
C HIS A 331 2.91 30.96 12.67
N LEU A 332 2.44 30.15 11.72
CA LEU A 332 3.34 29.37 10.88
C LEU A 332 3.93 30.30 9.80
N PRO A 333 5.26 30.42 9.67
CA PRO A 333 5.89 31.33 8.72
C PRO A 333 5.75 30.89 7.25
N VAL A 334 5.03 29.78 6.99
CA VAL A 334 4.85 29.18 5.68
C VAL A 334 3.35 29.11 5.39
N GLY A 335 2.91 29.72 4.29
CA GLY A 335 1.52 29.69 3.84
C GLY A 335 1.15 28.39 3.10
N PRO A 336 -0.15 28.11 2.90
CA PRO A 336 -0.63 26.95 2.13
C PRO A 336 0.02 26.79 0.76
N MET A 337 0.18 27.89 0.01
CA MET A 337 0.80 27.87 -1.31
C MET A 337 2.25 27.40 -1.25
N ALA A 338 3.01 27.89 -0.26
CA ALA A 338 4.39 27.49 -0.06
C ALA A 338 4.50 26.01 0.37
N VAL A 339 3.60 25.52 1.23
CA VAL A 339 3.55 24.09 1.59
C VAL A 339 3.29 23.21 0.37
N TRP A 340 2.34 23.59 -0.49
CA TRP A 340 2.05 22.86 -1.71
C TRP A 340 3.26 22.83 -2.66
N LEU A 341 3.91 23.98 -2.88
CA LEU A 341 5.09 24.07 -3.73
C LEU A 341 6.23 23.22 -3.18
N ILE A 342 6.59 23.39 -1.91
CA ILE A 342 7.68 22.64 -1.26
C ILE A 342 7.40 21.13 -1.30
N GLY A 343 6.18 20.71 -0.96
CA GLY A 343 5.81 19.29 -0.95
C GLY A 343 5.89 18.68 -2.36
N SER A 344 5.37 19.39 -3.36
CA SER A 344 5.38 18.93 -4.75
C SER A 344 6.79 18.89 -5.34
N THR A 345 7.61 19.93 -5.12
CA THR A 345 9.00 19.94 -5.57
C THR A 345 9.86 18.91 -4.85
N SER A 346 9.61 18.66 -3.56
CA SER A 346 10.30 17.63 -2.80
C SER A 346 10.02 16.23 -3.34
N PHE A 347 8.77 15.96 -3.75
CA PHE A 347 8.40 14.70 -4.38
C PHE A 347 9.08 14.52 -5.74
N VAL A 348 9.11 15.56 -6.58
CA VAL A 348 9.85 15.54 -7.86
C VAL A 348 11.35 15.34 -7.62
N ALA A 349 11.94 16.03 -6.64
CA ALA A 349 13.33 15.88 -6.27
C ALA A 349 13.65 14.45 -5.81
N LEU A 350 12.77 13.83 -5.01
CA LEU A 350 12.89 12.42 -4.64
C LEU A 350 12.92 11.52 -5.89
N LEU A 351 11.98 11.69 -6.82
CA LEU A 351 11.97 10.90 -8.06
C LEU A 351 13.24 11.09 -8.90
N ALA A 352 13.76 12.32 -8.95
CA ALA A 352 15.02 12.62 -9.63
C ALA A 352 16.23 11.93 -8.96
N VAL A 353 16.29 11.93 -7.63
CA VAL A 353 17.33 11.22 -6.86
C VAL A 353 17.25 9.71 -7.06
N LEU A 354 16.04 9.15 -7.12
CA LEU A 354 15.82 7.71 -7.30
C LEU A 354 16.04 7.23 -8.75
N TRP A 355 16.00 8.15 -9.73
CA TRP A 355 16.09 7.85 -11.15
C TRP A 355 17.22 6.89 -11.56
N PRO A 356 18.48 7.05 -11.08
CA PRO A 356 19.57 6.15 -11.46
C PRO A 356 19.34 4.72 -10.95
N GLU A 357 18.80 4.57 -9.75
CA GLU A 357 18.52 3.27 -9.12
C GLU A 357 17.33 2.56 -9.78
N LEU A 358 16.27 3.30 -10.11
CA LEU A 358 15.11 2.79 -10.85
C LEU A 358 15.48 2.21 -12.22
N ARG A 359 16.60 2.67 -12.79
CA ARG A 359 17.12 2.27 -14.10
C ARG A 359 18.40 1.44 -14.03
N ARG A 360 18.87 1.11 -12.83
CA ARG A 360 20.11 0.37 -12.64
C ARG A 360 20.04 -0.98 -13.33
N LYS A 361 21.10 -1.32 -14.07
CA LYS A 361 21.28 -2.66 -14.61
C LYS A 361 21.89 -3.52 -13.51
N VAL A 362 21.09 -4.36 -12.87
CA VAL A 362 21.61 -5.37 -11.94
C VAL A 362 21.29 -6.75 -12.53
N VAL A 363 22.33 -7.53 -12.80
CA VAL A 363 22.20 -8.98 -12.88
C VAL A 363 22.19 -9.43 -11.43
N ALA A 364 21.05 -9.93 -10.92
CA ALA A 364 21.08 -10.53 -9.60
C ALA A 364 22.07 -11.70 -9.63
N PRO A 365 22.96 -11.86 -8.63
CA PRO A 365 23.89 -12.99 -8.58
C PRO A 365 23.14 -14.33 -8.52
#